data_AF-A0A7V3QYA0-F1
#
_entry.id   AF-A0A7V3QYA0-F1
#
_cell.length_a   1.000
_cell.length_b   1.000
_cell.length_c   1.000
_cell.angle_alpha   90.00
_cell.angle_beta   90.00
_cell.angle_gamma   90.00
#
_symmetry.space_group_name_H-M   'P 1'
#
loop_
_entity.id
_entity.type
_entity.pdbx_description
1 polymer ?
#
loop_
_entity_poly.entity_id
_entity_poly.type
_entity_poly.pdbx_seq_one_letter_code
_entity_poly.pdbx_strand_id
1 'polypeptide(L)' 'ARPGEVVAGEAFGIACGDGRVLFVGRMQRPGKRPMASEEVLRGYPIPPGTRL' A
#
# COMPACT_ATOMS: atom_id res chain seq x y z
N ALA A 1 -13.87 2.04 -3.81
CA ALA A 1 -12.75 2.60 -3.02
C ALA A 1 -12.70 4.12 -3.21
N ARG A 2 -12.47 4.87 -2.13
CA ARG A 2 -12.27 6.33 -2.16
C ARG A 2 -10.77 6.64 -2.33
N PRO A 3 -10.38 7.84 -2.81
CA PRO A 3 -8.97 8.21 -2.87
C PRO A 3 -8.28 8.07 -1.51
N GLY A 4 -7.11 7.41 -1.51
CA GLY A 4 -6.34 7.04 -0.32
C GLY A 4 -6.75 5.73 0.33
N GLU A 5 -7.80 5.05 -0.15
CA GLU A 5 -8.24 3.76 0.39
C GLU A 5 -7.39 2.61 -0.16
N VAL A 6 -6.93 1.73 0.73
CA VAL A 6 -6.22 0.49 0.38
C VAL A 6 -7.22 -0.50 -0.22
N VAL A 7 -6.94 -1.00 -1.42
CA VAL A 7 -7.81 -1.96 -2.11
C VAL A 7 -7.45 -3.40 -1.75
N ALA A 8 -8.43 -4.29 -1.74
CA ALA A 8 -8.18 -5.73 -1.57
C ALA A 8 -7.55 -6.32 -2.84
N GLY A 9 -6.57 -7.19 -2.69
CA GLY A 9 -5.88 -7.85 -3.80
C GLY A 9 -4.58 -8.51 -3.38
N GLU A 10 -3.85 -9.06 -4.35
CA GLU A 10 -2.56 -9.75 -4.11
C GLU A 10 -1.40 -8.79 -3.87
N ALA A 11 -1.51 -7.54 -4.32
CA ALA A 11 -0.49 -6.49 -4.20
C ALA A 11 -1.00 -5.31 -3.38
N PHE A 12 -0.08 -4.53 -2.81
CA PHE A 12 -0.42 -3.33 -2.04
C PHE A 12 -0.90 -2.20 -2.97
N GLY A 13 -2.22 -2.11 -3.14
CA GLY A 13 -2.88 -1.13 -4.01
C GLY A 13 -3.56 -0.01 -3.22
N ILE A 14 -3.47 1.22 -3.71
CA ILE A 14 -4.11 2.40 -3.14
C ILE A 14 -4.96 3.08 -4.23
N ALA A 15 -6.23 3.34 -3.96
CA ALA A 15 -7.11 4.04 -4.89
C ALA A 15 -6.71 5.52 -5.02
N CYS A 16 -6.64 6.01 -6.26
CA CYS A 16 -6.30 7.39 -6.60
C CYS A 16 -7.53 8.21 -6.99
N GLY A 17 -7.38 9.54 -7.02
CA GLY A 17 -8.45 10.50 -7.37
C GLY A 17 -8.92 10.46 -8.82
N ASP A 18 -8.17 9.80 -9.69
CA ASP A 18 -8.43 9.67 -11.13
C ASP A 18 -9.11 8.32 -11.49
N GLY A 19 -9.58 7.58 -10.48
CA GLY A 19 -10.20 6.28 -10.66
C GLY A 19 -9.23 5.12 -10.90
N ARG A 20 -7.91 5.36 -10.85
CA ARG A 20 -6.88 4.31 -10.97
C ARG A 20 -6.45 3.80 -9.60
N VAL A 21 -5.68 2.71 -9.61
CA VAL A 21 -5.03 2.14 -8.42
C VAL A 21 -3.52 2.25 -8.59
N LEU A 22 -2.85 2.85 -7.61
CA LEU A 22 -1.39 2.82 -7.50
C LEU A 22 -0.98 1.54 -6.77
N PHE A 23 -0.23 0.67 -7.45
CA PHE A 23 0.39 -0.49 -6.83
C PHE A 23 1.80 -0.13 -6.37
N VAL A 24 2.02 -0.19 -5.07
CA VAL A 24 3.30 0.17 -4.46
C VAL A 24 4.18 -1.07 -4.41
N GLY A 25 5.17 -1.17 -5.30
CA GLY A 25 6.09 -2.32 -5.31
C GLY A 25 7.21 -2.26 -4.26
N ARG A 26 7.57 -1.07 -3.78
CA ARG A 26 8.63 -0.88 -2.78
C ARG A 26 8.24 0.17 -1.76
N MET A 27 8.62 -0.07 -0.51
CA MET A 27 8.38 0.82 0.63
C MET A 27 9.67 1.01 1.42
N GLN A 28 9.77 2.14 2.12
CA GLN A 28 10.89 2.43 3.00
C GLN A 28 10.35 2.79 4.39
N ARG A 29 10.76 2.03 5.41
CA ARG A 29 10.53 2.43 6.81
C ARG A 29 11.56 3.49 7.22
N PRO A 30 11.21 4.43 8.13
CA PRO A 30 12.15 5.41 8.66
C PRO A 30 13.46 4.77 9.13
N GLY A 31 14.60 5.27 8.63
CA GLY A 31 15.93 4.75 8.96
C GLY A 31 16.28 3.37 8.39
N LYS A 32 15.47 2.79 7.49
CA LYS A 32 15.73 1.51 6.82
C LYS A 32 15.96 1.69 5.32
N ARG A 33 16.52 0.66 4.67
CA ARG A 33 16.64 0.61 3.21
C ARG A 33 15.26 0.34 2.56
N PRO A 34 15.02 0.79 1.31
CA PRO A 34 13.82 0.43 0.58
C PRO A 34 13.73 -1.08 0.31
N MET A 35 12.59 -1.69 0.60
CA MET A 35 12.32 -3.13 0.49
C MET A 35 10.98 -3.40 -0.20
N ALA A 36 10.69 -4.66 -0.51
CA ALA A 36 9.43 -5.03 -1.16
C ALA A 36 8.23 -4.69 -0.26
N SER A 37 7.11 -4.28 -0.84
CA SER A 37 5.94 -3.88 -0.07
C SER A 37 5.41 -5.03 0.81
N GLU A 38 5.47 -6.25 0.28
CA GLU A 38 5.05 -7.49 0.92
C GLU A 38 5.89 -7.77 2.17
N GLU A 39 7.19 -7.48 2.12
CA GLU A 39 8.09 -7.62 3.28
C GLU A 39 7.75 -6.62 4.39
N VAL A 40 7.41 -5.38 4.03
CA VAL A 40 6.97 -4.37 5.01
C VAL A 40 5.64 -4.78 5.64
N LEU A 41 4.67 -5.19 4.82
CA LEU A 41 3.31 -5.50 5.26
C LEU A 41 3.22 -6.76 6.12
N ARG A 42 4.19 -7.68 6.03
CA ARG A 42 4.29 -8.82 6.97
C ARG A 42 4.48 -8.37 8.43
N GLY A 43 5.21 -7.28 8.66
CA GLY A 43 5.45 -6.73 10.01
C GLY A 43 4.55 -5.55 10.36
N TYR A 44 4.04 -4.84 9.36
CA TYR A 44 3.26 -3.62 9.49
C TYR A 44 2.05 -3.69 8.56
N PRO A 45 1.05 -4.53 8.87
CA PRO A 45 -0.09 -4.71 8.00
C PRO A 45 -0.88 -3.42 7.86
N ILE A 46 -1.29 -3.11 6.63
CA ILE A 46 -2.25 -2.06 6.32
C ILE A 46 -3.46 -2.76 5.70
N PRO A 47 -4.52 -3.01 6.47
CA PRO A 47 -5.68 -3.77 5.98
C PRO A 47 -6.39 -3.09 4.80
N PRO A 48 -7.01 -3.86 3.90
CA PRO A 48 -7.94 -3.32 2.92
C PRO A 48 -9.04 -2.45 3.58
N GLY A 49 -9.41 -1.35 2.94
CA GLY A 49 -10.34 -0.36 3.47
C GLY A 49 -9.68 0.69 4.39
N THR A 50 -8.41 0.53 4.76
CA THR A 50 -7.66 1.59 5.46
C THR A 50 -7.55 2.82 4.57
N ARG A 51 -7.74 4.02 5.13
CA ARG A 51 -7.59 5.29 4.42
C ARG A 51 -6.32 6.01 4.87
N LEU A 52 -5.42 6.26 3.92
CA LEU A 52 -4.11 6.92 4.10
C LEU A 52 -4.21 8.45 4.04
#